data_AF-A0A1Z8L1A4-F1
#
_entry.id   AF-A0A1Z8L1A4-F1
#
_cell.length_a   1.000
_cell.length_b   1.000
_cell.length_c   1.000
_cell.angle_alpha   90.00
_cell.angle_beta   90.00
_cell.angle_gamma   90.00
#
_symmetry.space_group_name_H-M   'P 1'
#
loop_
_entity.id
_entity.type
_entity.pdbx_description
1 polymer ?
#
loop_
_entity_poly.entity_id
_entity_poly.type
_entity_poly.pdbx_seq_one_letter_code
_entity_poly.pdbx_strand_id
1 'polypeptide(L)'
;MLYSCDQEVVEAVHGCFDSEACNYNPDASYDNNSCEYETCADCEGIPYGDASEDQCGICQGDGTYCLPISLSFGNIFINESDQFEVQILIDNPQNLSGYQFKIEGTELQSAYGGISEEYDFNVIVNPSSQSPDLIIGFSLSGELIPAESNGVLTNIALNTLSTELCFDLENAIFTKSVDPNNNLDQVYDNIDGSDDDVIQYQLNFGECIDIPTFN
;
A
#
# COMPACT_ATOMS: atom_id res chain seq x y z
N MET A 1 -72.69 -6.75 -40.19
CA MET A 1 -71.81 -6.43 -39.06
C MET A 1 -70.39 -6.74 -39.49
N LEU A 2 -69.64 -5.71 -39.91
CA LEU A 2 -68.22 -5.85 -40.26
C LEU A 2 -67.46 -5.64 -38.95
N TYR A 3 -66.85 -6.70 -38.42
CA TYR A 3 -65.88 -6.58 -37.34
C TYR A 3 -64.58 -6.11 -37.95
N SER A 4 -64.23 -4.84 -37.71
CA SER A 4 -62.87 -4.35 -37.89
C SER A 4 -62.03 -4.97 -36.77
N CYS A 5 -61.07 -5.84 -37.10
CA CYS A 5 -59.90 -5.98 -36.23
C CYS A 5 -58.98 -4.82 -36.62
N ASP A 6 -59.10 -3.69 -35.93
CA ASP A 6 -57.95 -2.80 -35.82
C ASP A 6 -56.90 -3.59 -35.04
N GLN A 7 -56.01 -4.26 -35.77
CA GLN A 7 -54.77 -4.75 -35.19
C GLN A 7 -53.94 -3.50 -34.90
N GLU A 8 -53.99 -3.05 -33.66
CA GLU A 8 -53.03 -2.07 -33.15
C GLU A 8 -51.65 -2.73 -33.28
N VAL A 9 -50.88 -2.29 -34.27
CA VAL A 9 -49.49 -2.73 -34.44
C VAL A 9 -48.71 -2.09 -33.31
N VAL A 10 -48.59 -2.81 -32.20
CA VAL A 10 -47.68 -2.44 -31.13
C VAL A 10 -46.29 -2.71 -31.67
N GLU A 11 -45.58 -1.65 -32.05
CA GLU A 11 -44.18 -1.73 -32.46
C GLU A 11 -43.37 -2.42 -31.35
N ALA A 12 -42.57 -3.40 -31.73
CA ALA A 12 -41.68 -4.09 -30.79
C ALA A 12 -40.66 -3.07 -30.27
N VAL A 13 -40.74 -2.74 -28.98
CA VAL A 13 -39.72 -1.91 -28.33
C VAL A 13 -38.60 -2.85 -27.90
N HIS A 14 -37.45 -2.74 -28.57
CA HIS A 14 -36.26 -3.49 -28.24
C HIS A 14 -35.47 -2.78 -27.13
N GLY A 15 -35.03 -3.50 -26.10
CA GLY A 15 -34.22 -2.93 -25.03
C GLY A 15 -33.86 -3.94 -23.95
N CYS A 16 -33.08 -3.50 -22.96
CA CYS A 16 -32.71 -4.33 -21.83
C CYS A 16 -33.90 -4.53 -20.86
N PHE A 17 -34.15 -5.78 -20.47
CA PHE A 17 -35.21 -6.16 -19.52
C PHE A 17 -34.73 -6.21 -18.07
N ASP A 18 -33.42 -6.21 -17.86
CA ASP A 18 -32.82 -6.30 -16.54
C ASP A 18 -32.91 -4.95 -15.84
N SER A 19 -33.65 -4.89 -14.72
CA SER A 19 -33.79 -3.68 -13.92
C SER A 19 -32.50 -3.27 -13.21
N GLU A 20 -31.52 -4.16 -13.12
CA GLU A 20 -30.19 -3.88 -12.56
C GLU A 20 -29.24 -3.31 -13.62
N ALA A 21 -29.62 -3.29 -14.90
CA ALA A 21 -28.79 -2.72 -15.96
C ALA A 21 -28.91 -1.19 -16.02
N CYS A 22 -27.82 -0.56 -16.43
CA CYS A 22 -27.70 0.89 -16.60
C CYS A 22 -28.53 1.43 -17.76
N ASN A 23 -28.80 0.58 -18.77
CA ASN A 23 -29.68 0.89 -19.89
C ASN A 23 -31.02 0.14 -19.82
N TYR A 24 -31.49 -0.21 -18.61
CA TYR A 24 -32.82 -0.77 -18.38
C TYR A 24 -33.89 0.08 -19.08
N ASN A 25 -34.75 -0.59 -19.85
CA ASN A 25 -35.86 0.06 -20.52
C ASN A 25 -37.19 -0.58 -20.08
N PRO A 26 -38.00 0.08 -19.23
CA PRO A 26 -39.27 -0.47 -18.75
C PRO A 26 -40.33 -0.61 -19.85
N ASP A 27 -40.17 0.10 -20.97
CA ASP A 27 -41.08 0.02 -22.11
C ASP A 27 -40.68 -1.08 -23.10
N ALA A 28 -39.54 -1.76 -22.89
CA ALA A 28 -39.08 -2.82 -23.77
C ALA A 28 -40.04 -4.01 -23.75
N SER A 29 -40.46 -4.45 -24.93
CA SER A 29 -41.32 -5.61 -25.14
C SER A 29 -40.56 -6.80 -25.73
N TYR A 30 -39.30 -6.60 -26.14
CA TYR A 30 -38.38 -7.65 -26.59
C TYR A 30 -36.96 -7.37 -26.08
N ASP A 31 -36.36 -8.35 -25.43
CA ASP A 31 -34.94 -8.31 -25.08
C ASP A 31 -34.08 -8.40 -26.35
N ASN A 32 -33.14 -7.46 -26.49
CA ASN A 32 -32.18 -7.39 -27.59
C ASN A 32 -30.75 -7.71 -27.14
N ASN A 33 -30.57 -8.25 -25.93
CA ASN A 33 -29.28 -8.57 -25.32
C ASN A 33 -28.33 -7.37 -25.26
N SER A 34 -28.88 -6.16 -25.11
CA SER A 34 -28.08 -4.92 -25.03
C SER A 34 -27.77 -4.47 -23.61
N CYS A 35 -28.19 -5.21 -22.57
CA CYS A 35 -27.95 -4.86 -21.17
C CYS A 35 -26.48 -4.52 -20.91
N GLU A 36 -26.22 -3.34 -20.37
CA GLU A 36 -24.91 -2.89 -19.93
C GLU A 36 -24.97 -2.47 -18.47
N TYR A 37 -23.87 -2.69 -17.75
CA TYR A 37 -23.80 -2.57 -16.29
C TYR A 37 -22.71 -1.59 -15.84
N GLU A 38 -22.01 -0.94 -16.78
CA GLU A 38 -20.79 -0.19 -16.47
C GLU A 38 -21.03 1.31 -16.41
N THR A 39 -21.94 1.87 -17.23
CA THR A 39 -22.05 3.34 -17.34
C THR A 39 -22.67 4.02 -16.12
N CYS A 40 -23.35 3.25 -15.29
CA CYS A 40 -23.95 3.67 -14.01
C CYS A 40 -23.40 2.88 -12.82
N ALA A 41 -22.36 2.07 -13.03
CA ALA A 41 -21.66 1.41 -11.94
C ALA A 41 -20.99 2.44 -11.05
N ASP A 42 -21.01 2.17 -9.75
CA ASP A 42 -20.15 2.83 -8.80
C ASP A 42 -18.70 2.33 -8.90
N CYS A 43 -17.82 2.78 -8.01
CA CYS A 43 -16.42 2.38 -8.06
C CYS A 43 -16.16 0.90 -7.67
N GLU A 44 -17.16 0.15 -7.17
CA GLU A 44 -17.09 -1.30 -6.95
C GLU A 44 -17.63 -2.10 -8.15
N GLY A 45 -18.05 -1.42 -9.21
CA GLY A 45 -18.67 -2.07 -10.37
C GLY A 45 -20.14 -2.41 -10.13
N ILE A 46 -20.80 -1.79 -9.15
CA ILE A 46 -22.20 -2.07 -8.82
C ILE A 46 -23.10 -1.01 -9.47
N PRO A 47 -23.97 -1.40 -10.42
CA PRO A 47 -24.95 -0.49 -11.02
C PRO A 47 -25.80 0.23 -9.97
N TYR A 48 -25.84 1.55 -10.03
CA TYR A 48 -26.56 2.40 -9.08
C TYR A 48 -26.14 2.21 -7.61
N GLY A 49 -24.96 1.65 -7.37
CA GLY A 49 -24.37 1.59 -6.04
C GLY A 49 -24.00 2.97 -5.51
N ASP A 50 -23.65 3.03 -4.24
CA ASP A 50 -23.32 4.26 -3.52
C ASP A 50 -21.83 4.37 -3.17
N ALA A 51 -21.00 3.45 -3.65
CA ALA A 51 -19.56 3.52 -3.43
C ALA A 51 -18.94 4.70 -4.18
N SER A 52 -18.05 5.42 -3.50
CA SER A 52 -17.31 6.53 -4.09
C SER A 52 -15.83 6.37 -3.84
N GLU A 53 -15.03 6.84 -4.79
CA GLU A 53 -13.59 7.00 -4.59
C GLU A 53 -13.31 8.05 -3.51
N ASP A 54 -12.24 7.82 -2.74
CA ASP A 54 -11.67 8.81 -1.85
C ASP A 54 -10.75 9.79 -2.59
N GLN A 55 -10.08 10.68 -1.85
CA GLN A 55 -9.13 11.64 -2.43
C GLN A 55 -7.89 10.99 -3.07
N CYS A 56 -7.67 9.70 -2.84
CA CYS A 56 -6.57 8.90 -3.36
C CYS A 56 -6.98 8.06 -4.58
N GLY A 57 -8.25 8.15 -5.03
CA GLY A 57 -8.78 7.34 -6.13
C GLY A 57 -9.13 5.91 -5.73
N ILE A 58 -9.20 5.61 -4.42
CA ILE A 58 -9.55 4.28 -3.92
C ILE A 58 -11.03 4.22 -3.58
N CYS A 59 -11.72 3.23 -4.16
CA CYS A 59 -13.12 2.99 -3.87
C CYS A 59 -13.33 2.65 -2.40
N GLN A 60 -14.24 3.38 -1.74
CA GLN A 60 -14.47 3.30 -0.29
C GLN A 60 -13.19 3.44 0.55
N GLY A 61 -12.17 4.13 0.02
CA GLY A 61 -10.93 4.38 0.74
C GLY A 61 -11.14 5.31 1.94
N ASP A 62 -10.23 5.22 2.91
CA ASP A 62 -10.23 6.06 4.11
C ASP A 62 -9.45 7.38 3.92
N GLY A 63 -8.94 7.63 2.71
CA GLY A 63 -8.16 8.81 2.36
C GLY A 63 -6.73 8.80 2.88
N THR A 64 -6.28 7.71 3.52
CA THR A 64 -4.90 7.57 4.01
C THR A 64 -3.96 6.99 2.97
N TYR A 65 -4.52 6.40 1.91
CA TYR A 65 -3.81 5.57 0.96
C TYR A 65 -2.69 6.26 0.17
N CYS A 66 -2.90 7.53 -0.15
CA CYS A 66 -1.97 8.38 -0.87
C CYS A 66 -1.06 9.20 0.06
N LEU A 67 -1.13 8.97 1.38
CA LEU A 67 -0.24 9.63 2.34
C LEU A 67 1.11 8.89 2.43
N PRO A 68 2.23 9.63 2.50
CA PRO A 68 3.55 9.03 2.56
C PRO A 68 3.79 8.30 3.88
N ILE A 69 4.50 7.17 3.82
CA ILE A 69 5.13 6.59 5.02
C ILE A 69 6.47 7.27 5.21
N SER A 70 6.78 7.68 6.45
CA SER A 70 8.08 8.26 6.77
C SER A 70 8.89 7.34 7.65
N LEU A 71 10.14 7.08 7.27
CA LEU A 71 11.14 6.44 8.10
C LEU A 71 12.20 7.44 8.51
N SER A 72 12.65 7.39 9.76
CA SER A 72 13.78 8.20 10.20
C SER A 72 14.59 7.49 11.26
N PHE A 73 15.79 8.00 11.52
CA PHE A 73 16.56 7.54 12.66
C PHE A 73 16.10 8.25 13.95
N GLY A 74 16.10 7.52 15.05
CA GLY A 74 15.82 8.02 16.40
C GLY A 74 17.08 8.09 17.25
N ASN A 75 16.97 7.70 18.51
CA ASN A 75 18.11 7.74 19.41
C ASN A 75 19.20 6.76 18.99
N ILE A 76 20.45 7.17 19.23
CA ILE A 76 21.65 6.35 19.05
C ILE A 76 22.34 6.23 20.40
N PHE A 77 22.75 5.02 20.76
CA PHE A 77 23.61 4.78 21.91
C PHE A 77 24.52 3.58 21.65
N ILE A 78 25.48 3.37 22.53
CA ILE A 78 26.38 2.21 22.46
C ILE A 78 25.94 1.21 23.52
N ASN A 79 25.81 -0.05 23.11
CA ASN A 79 25.45 -1.15 24.02
C ASN A 79 26.68 -1.71 24.75
N GLU A 80 26.48 -2.67 25.66
CA GLU A 80 27.56 -3.27 26.45
C GLU A 80 28.60 -4.05 25.62
N SER A 81 28.32 -4.30 24.34
CA SER A 81 29.20 -5.01 23.40
C SER A 81 29.97 -4.06 22.47
N ASP A 82 30.01 -2.76 22.80
CA ASP A 82 30.63 -1.70 21.98
C ASP A 82 30.02 -1.57 20.57
N GLN A 83 28.75 -1.98 20.38
CA GLN A 83 28.01 -1.81 19.13
C GLN A 83 27.06 -0.62 19.23
N PHE A 84 26.79 0.04 18.10
CA PHE A 84 25.79 1.08 18.03
C PHE A 84 24.40 0.46 18.00
N GLU A 85 23.52 0.94 18.86
CA GLU A 85 22.09 0.67 18.86
C GLU A 85 21.36 1.91 18.37
N VAL A 86 20.63 1.76 17.27
CA VAL A 86 19.92 2.85 16.58
C VAL A 86 18.44 2.51 16.52
N GLN A 87 17.60 3.47 16.87
CA GLN A 87 16.16 3.34 16.70
C GLN A 87 15.77 3.68 15.26
N ILE A 88 15.00 2.80 14.61
CA ILE A 88 14.29 3.12 13.38
C ILE A 88 12.90 3.58 13.76
N LEU A 89 12.57 4.83 13.44
CA LEU A 89 11.27 5.43 13.67
C LEU A 89 10.40 5.33 12.41
N ILE A 90 9.11 5.20 12.61
CA ILE A 90 8.10 5.19 11.56
C ILE A 90 6.94 6.13 11.87
N ASP A 91 6.49 6.85 10.84
CA ASP A 91 5.19 7.52 10.75
C ASP A 91 4.41 6.85 9.62
N ASN A 92 3.36 6.13 9.98
CA ASN A 92 2.68 5.16 9.13
C ASN A 92 1.17 5.43 9.09
N PRO A 93 0.65 6.02 8.01
CA PRO A 93 -0.78 6.28 7.88
C PRO A 93 -1.61 5.05 7.50
N GLN A 94 -1.01 3.86 7.29
CA GLN A 94 -1.67 2.74 6.60
C GLN A 94 -1.27 1.37 7.16
N ASN A 95 -1.98 0.29 6.80
CA ASN A 95 -1.58 -1.05 7.23
C ASN A 95 -0.32 -1.53 6.49
N LEU A 96 0.65 -2.13 7.20
CA LEU A 96 1.85 -2.72 6.59
C LEU A 96 1.80 -4.25 6.70
N SER A 97 2.03 -4.94 5.58
CA SER A 97 2.21 -6.40 5.52
C SER A 97 3.67 -6.83 5.57
N GLY A 98 4.57 -5.89 5.31
CA GLY A 98 6.02 -6.10 5.29
C GLY A 98 6.73 -4.76 5.27
N TYR A 99 8.05 -4.81 5.32
CA TYR A 99 8.90 -3.67 4.98
C TYR A 99 10.28 -4.18 4.63
N GLN A 100 10.98 -3.46 3.76
CA GLN A 100 12.37 -3.73 3.49
C GLN A 100 13.08 -2.42 3.17
N PHE A 101 14.27 -2.24 3.73
CA PHE A 101 15.11 -1.07 3.46
C PHE A 101 16.56 -1.40 3.73
N LYS A 102 17.44 -0.54 3.24
CA LYS A 102 18.88 -0.67 3.39
C LYS A 102 19.48 0.53 4.10
N ILE A 103 20.58 0.29 4.80
CA ILE A 103 21.34 1.34 5.48
C ILE A 103 22.78 1.31 5.02
N GLU A 104 23.23 2.40 4.41
CA GLU A 104 24.58 2.51 3.86
C GLU A 104 25.65 2.56 4.95
N GLY A 105 26.84 2.04 4.62
CA GLY A 105 28.02 2.22 5.47
C GLY A 105 27.95 1.47 6.80
N THR A 106 27.13 0.42 6.90
CA THR A 106 26.96 -0.35 8.14
C THR A 106 27.24 -1.83 7.97
N GLU A 107 27.50 -2.48 9.10
CA GLU A 107 27.47 -3.93 9.26
C GLU A 107 26.42 -4.27 10.33
N LEU A 108 25.19 -4.56 9.88
CA LEU A 108 24.08 -4.89 10.79
C LEU A 108 24.35 -6.20 11.55
N GLN A 109 23.93 -6.25 12.82
CA GLN A 109 24.18 -7.37 13.71
C GLN A 109 22.88 -8.04 14.14
N SER A 110 21.90 -7.23 14.54
CA SER A 110 20.57 -7.70 14.93
C SER A 110 19.53 -6.60 14.78
N ALA A 111 18.26 -7.00 14.80
CA ALA A 111 17.12 -6.11 14.97
C ALA A 111 16.17 -6.71 16.01
N TYR A 112 15.52 -5.87 16.81
CA TYR A 112 14.62 -6.32 17.89
C TYR A 112 13.72 -5.19 18.41
N GLY A 113 12.65 -5.56 19.11
CA GLY A 113 11.73 -4.64 19.76
C GLY A 113 10.97 -3.75 18.78
N GLY A 114 10.28 -2.78 19.37
CA GLY A 114 9.44 -1.82 18.65
C GLY A 114 8.12 -2.43 18.18
N ILE A 115 7.45 -1.67 17.31
CA ILE A 115 6.17 -2.01 16.68
C ILE A 115 6.26 -3.36 15.94
N SER A 116 7.40 -3.68 15.33
CA SER A 116 7.58 -4.95 14.63
C SER A 116 7.45 -6.14 15.57
N GLU A 117 8.09 -6.12 16.74
CA GLU A 117 7.93 -7.21 17.71
C GLU A 117 6.52 -7.21 18.34
N GLU A 118 5.94 -6.03 18.56
CA GLU A 118 4.57 -5.90 19.11
C GLU A 118 3.50 -6.56 18.22
N TYR A 119 3.65 -6.50 16.90
CA TYR A 119 2.72 -7.09 15.92
C TYR A 119 3.24 -8.40 15.30
N ASP A 120 4.14 -9.12 15.98
CA ASP A 120 4.66 -10.44 15.57
C ASP A 120 5.38 -10.45 14.20
N PHE A 121 5.98 -9.33 13.80
CA PHE A 121 6.86 -9.26 12.63
C PHE A 121 8.22 -9.86 12.97
N ASN A 122 8.69 -10.71 12.06
CA ASN A 122 10.06 -11.22 12.06
C ASN A 122 10.92 -10.19 11.34
N VAL A 123 11.99 -9.74 12.00
CA VAL A 123 12.95 -8.79 11.41
C VAL A 123 14.26 -9.52 11.15
N ILE A 124 14.62 -9.63 9.87
CA ILE A 124 15.89 -10.21 9.42
C ILE A 124 16.81 -9.08 9.01
N VAL A 125 18.02 -9.08 9.55
CA VAL A 125 19.13 -8.26 9.08
C VAL A 125 20.14 -9.14 8.37
N ASN A 126 20.79 -8.59 7.34
CA ASN A 126 21.87 -9.24 6.60
C ASN A 126 21.50 -10.64 6.09
N PRO A 127 20.38 -10.76 5.34
CA PRO A 127 19.86 -12.06 4.90
C PRO A 127 20.81 -12.83 3.99
N SER A 128 21.79 -12.15 3.37
CA SER A 128 22.83 -12.82 2.58
C SER A 128 24.13 -12.01 2.56
N SER A 129 25.25 -12.69 2.25
CA SER A 129 26.54 -12.03 2.04
C SER A 129 26.57 -11.05 0.85
N GLN A 130 25.54 -11.04 0.01
CA GLN A 130 25.37 -10.11 -1.10
C GLN A 130 24.51 -8.88 -0.71
N SER A 131 23.93 -8.89 0.50
CA SER A 131 23.08 -7.82 1.02
C SER A 131 23.33 -7.62 2.53
N PRO A 132 24.54 -7.20 2.93
CA PRO A 132 24.99 -7.05 4.33
C PRO A 132 24.47 -5.77 5.02
N ASP A 133 23.58 -5.05 4.36
CA ASP A 133 23.00 -3.76 4.71
C ASP A 133 21.47 -3.80 4.67
N LEU A 134 20.88 -4.97 4.39
CA LEU A 134 19.45 -5.14 4.14
C LEU A 134 18.71 -5.56 5.41
N ILE A 135 17.60 -4.87 5.67
CA ILE A 135 16.63 -5.18 6.71
C ILE A 135 15.32 -5.59 6.05
N ILE A 136 14.72 -6.69 6.51
CA ILE A 136 13.43 -7.20 6.03
C ILE A 136 12.55 -7.48 7.25
N GLY A 137 11.40 -6.83 7.33
CA GLY A 137 10.34 -7.13 8.29
C GLY A 137 9.16 -7.80 7.61
N PHE A 138 8.67 -8.90 8.16
CA PHE A 138 7.49 -9.61 7.63
C PHE A 138 6.76 -10.40 8.70
N SER A 139 5.45 -10.57 8.55
CA SER A 139 4.67 -11.49 9.38
C SER A 139 4.55 -12.87 8.73
N LEU A 140 4.78 -13.94 9.52
CA LEU A 140 4.53 -15.33 9.10
C LEU A 140 3.07 -15.74 9.30
N SER A 141 2.35 -15.07 10.19
CA SER A 141 0.93 -15.28 10.48
C SER A 141 0.01 -14.48 9.56
N GLY A 142 0.56 -13.54 8.79
CA GLY A 142 -0.22 -12.59 7.99
C GLY A 142 -0.80 -11.44 8.81
N GLU A 143 -0.32 -11.26 10.05
CA GLU A 143 -0.60 -10.06 10.84
C GLU A 143 -0.09 -8.82 10.12
N LEU A 144 -0.80 -7.71 10.30
CA LEU A 144 -0.45 -6.42 9.74
C LEU A 144 0.00 -5.50 10.89
N ILE A 145 0.99 -4.64 10.63
CA ILE A 145 1.19 -3.46 11.47
C ILE A 145 0.05 -2.49 11.13
N PRO A 146 -0.84 -2.13 12.07
CA PRO A 146 -1.99 -1.29 11.77
C PRO A 146 -1.60 0.12 11.35
N ALA A 147 -2.47 0.78 10.57
CA ALA A 147 -2.43 2.22 10.35
C ALA A 147 -2.32 3.01 11.67
N GLU A 148 -1.63 4.15 11.63
CA GLU A 148 -1.34 5.03 12.77
C GLU A 148 -0.42 4.41 13.83
N SER A 149 0.20 3.26 13.55
CA SER A 149 1.27 2.69 14.38
C SER A 149 2.55 3.49 14.19
N ASN A 150 2.69 4.55 14.98
CA ASN A 150 3.80 5.50 14.90
C ASN A 150 4.77 5.34 16.08
N GLY A 151 6.07 5.54 15.84
CA GLY A 151 7.10 5.47 16.88
C GLY A 151 8.26 4.56 16.48
N VAL A 152 8.80 3.80 17.43
CA VAL A 152 9.95 2.91 17.15
C VAL A 152 9.44 1.68 16.39
N LEU A 153 9.75 1.60 15.10
CA LEU A 153 9.47 0.42 14.28
C LEU A 153 10.27 -0.78 14.81
N THR A 154 11.59 -0.61 14.90
CA THR A 154 12.52 -1.60 15.43
C THR A 154 13.82 -0.93 15.88
N ASN A 155 14.56 -1.57 16.78
CA ASN A 155 15.91 -1.16 17.14
C ASN A 155 16.89 -2.03 16.36
N ILE A 156 17.96 -1.44 15.83
CA ILE A 156 19.01 -2.16 15.12
C ILE A 156 20.33 -2.04 15.87
N ALA A 157 21.05 -3.15 16.00
CA ALA A 157 22.44 -3.15 16.45
C ALA A 157 23.37 -3.26 15.24
N LEU A 158 24.40 -2.43 15.18
CA LEU A 158 25.31 -2.36 14.03
C LEU A 158 26.73 -1.95 14.41
N ASN A 159 27.69 -2.33 13.57
CA ASN A 159 29.00 -1.70 13.51
C ASN A 159 29.02 -0.71 12.35
N THR A 160 29.72 0.42 12.52
CA THR A 160 29.74 1.49 11.52
C THR A 160 31.02 1.41 10.70
N LEU A 161 30.91 1.48 9.39
CA LEU A 161 32.03 1.61 8.45
C LEU A 161 32.21 3.06 7.99
N SER A 162 31.23 3.93 8.28
CA SER A 162 31.18 5.35 7.99
C SER A 162 31.05 6.20 9.26
N THR A 163 31.16 7.52 9.12
CA THR A 163 30.88 8.50 10.17
C THR A 163 29.44 8.99 10.16
N GLU A 164 28.64 8.53 9.22
CA GLU A 164 27.28 8.99 8.96
C GLU A 164 26.41 7.78 8.60
N LEU A 165 25.19 7.75 9.11
CA LEU A 165 24.20 6.72 8.87
C LEU A 165 23.15 7.26 7.90
N CYS A 166 22.99 6.60 6.75
CA CYS A 166 22.04 6.99 5.71
C CYS A 166 21.19 5.79 5.28
N PHE A 167 19.94 6.04 4.89
CA PHE A 167 19.17 5.07 4.13
C PHE A 167 19.70 5.02 2.68
N ASP A 168 19.86 3.81 2.12
CA ASP A 168 20.16 3.63 0.68
C ASP A 168 18.86 3.83 -0.10
N LEU A 169 18.76 4.97 -0.78
CA LEU A 169 17.58 5.37 -1.54
C LEU A 169 17.52 4.72 -2.94
N GLU A 170 18.62 4.20 -3.46
CA GLU A 170 18.65 3.63 -4.82
C GLU A 170 18.12 2.18 -4.86
N ASN A 171 18.03 1.51 -3.70
CA ASN A 171 17.68 0.07 -3.62
C ASN A 171 16.73 -0.31 -2.47
N ALA A 172 16.08 0.65 -1.82
CA ALA A 172 15.10 0.37 -0.76
C ALA A 172 13.74 -0.06 -1.36
N ILE A 173 13.43 -1.35 -1.30
CA ILE A 173 12.13 -1.89 -1.72
C ILE A 173 11.26 -2.05 -0.49
N PHE A 174 10.18 -1.28 -0.38
CA PHE A 174 9.18 -1.44 0.68
C PHE A 174 7.97 -2.22 0.14
N THR A 175 7.45 -3.21 0.87
CA THR A 175 6.23 -3.94 0.47
C THR A 175 5.12 -3.65 1.45
N LYS A 176 3.97 -3.16 0.98
CA LYS A 176 2.86 -2.70 1.82
C LYS A 176 1.58 -3.50 1.54
N SER A 177 0.58 -3.42 2.43
CA SER A 177 -0.82 -3.82 2.14
C SER A 177 -1.61 -2.60 1.72
N VAL A 178 -2.31 -2.67 0.59
CA VAL A 178 -2.45 -1.51 -0.30
C VAL A 178 -3.91 -1.21 -0.63
N ASP A 179 -4.88 -1.76 0.09
CA ASP A 179 -6.24 -1.21 0.07
C ASP A 179 -7.02 -1.66 1.33
N PRO A 180 -8.22 -1.11 1.56
CA PRO A 180 -9.13 -1.58 2.62
C PRO A 180 -9.51 -3.07 2.50
N ASN A 181 -9.24 -3.69 1.35
CA ASN A 181 -9.55 -5.08 1.03
C ASN A 181 -8.33 -6.01 1.22
N ASN A 182 -7.21 -5.51 1.74
CA ASN A 182 -5.94 -6.23 1.92
C ASN A 182 -5.38 -6.85 0.63
N ASN A 183 -5.57 -6.20 -0.51
CA ASN A 183 -4.87 -6.58 -1.73
C ASN A 183 -3.39 -6.21 -1.61
N LEU A 184 -2.53 -7.07 -2.17
CA LEU A 184 -1.07 -6.87 -2.23
C LEU A 184 -0.72 -6.20 -3.56
N ASP A 185 -0.09 -5.04 -3.50
CA ASP A 185 0.42 -4.27 -4.64
C ASP A 185 1.92 -4.06 -4.45
N GLN A 186 2.68 -4.13 -5.54
CA GLN A 186 4.13 -3.96 -5.51
C GLN A 186 4.45 -2.47 -5.61
N VAL A 187 5.05 -1.90 -4.57
CA VAL A 187 5.52 -0.52 -4.56
C VAL A 187 6.80 -0.42 -5.38
N TYR A 188 6.82 0.44 -6.40
CA TYR A 188 8.03 0.80 -7.15
C TYR A 188 8.41 2.26 -6.86
N ASP A 189 9.72 2.52 -6.78
CA ASP A 189 10.30 3.83 -6.48
C ASP A 189 10.36 4.75 -7.72
N ASN A 190 10.07 6.03 -7.51
CA ASN A 190 9.97 7.08 -8.52
C ASN A 190 11.29 7.86 -8.67
N ILE A 191 12.38 7.19 -9.01
CA ILE A 191 13.62 7.89 -9.34
C ILE A 191 13.51 8.62 -10.71
N ASP A 192 12.65 8.17 -11.64
CA ASP A 192 12.65 8.67 -13.02
C ASP A 192 11.42 9.49 -13.45
N GLY A 193 10.38 9.61 -12.62
CA GLY A 193 9.19 10.41 -12.92
C GLY A 193 8.38 9.91 -14.13
N SER A 194 8.45 8.62 -14.44
CA SER A 194 7.65 7.97 -15.49
C SER A 194 6.33 7.45 -14.92
N ASP A 195 5.21 8.06 -15.31
CA ASP A 195 3.86 7.55 -15.05
C ASP A 195 3.58 6.31 -15.94
N ASP A 196 4.20 5.18 -15.61
CA ASP A 196 3.82 3.88 -16.17
C ASP A 196 2.92 3.15 -15.15
N ASP A 197 1.64 3.56 -15.09
CA ASP A 197 0.50 2.87 -14.44
C ASP A 197 0.63 2.40 -12.97
N VAL A 198 1.68 2.77 -12.24
CA VAL A 198 1.87 2.40 -10.83
C VAL A 198 1.42 3.56 -9.93
N ILE A 199 0.55 3.26 -8.97
CA ILE A 199 0.19 4.21 -7.91
C ILE A 199 1.48 4.60 -7.19
N GLN A 200 1.83 5.88 -7.27
CA GLN A 200 3.09 6.42 -6.78
C GLN A 200 3.03 6.54 -5.25
N TYR A 201 3.70 5.63 -4.55
CA TYR A 201 3.82 5.73 -3.09
C TYR A 201 5.04 6.57 -2.74
N GLN A 202 4.82 7.65 -1.99
CA GLN A 202 5.91 8.47 -1.48
C GLN A 202 6.44 7.84 -0.18
N LEU A 203 7.65 7.30 -0.23
CA LEU A 203 8.42 6.98 0.97
C LEU A 203 9.30 8.17 1.29
N ASN A 204 9.16 8.68 2.51
CA ASN A 204 10.02 9.75 3.00
C ASN A 204 11.07 9.16 3.91
N PHE A 205 12.32 9.20 3.48
CA PHE A 205 13.44 8.90 4.37
C PHE A 205 13.92 10.18 5.03
N GLY A 206 14.12 10.13 6.34
CA GLY A 206 14.71 11.19 7.12
C GLY A 206 16.16 11.46 6.70
N GLU A 207 16.70 12.59 7.17
CA GLU A 207 18.08 12.95 6.92
C GLU A 207 19.06 11.91 7.51
N CYS A 208 20.23 11.83 6.90
CA CYS A 208 21.34 11.09 7.46
C CYS A 208 21.73 11.66 8.84
N ILE A 209 22.24 10.81 9.71
CA ILE A 209 22.66 11.19 11.06
C ILE A 209 24.15 10.96 11.26
N ASP A 210 24.81 11.92 11.90
CA ASP A 210 26.21 11.77 12.29
C ASP A 210 26.34 10.73 13.41
N ILE A 211 27.29 9.82 13.24
CA ILE A 211 27.63 8.82 14.23
C ILE A 211 28.64 9.43 15.20
N PRO A 212 28.40 9.39 16.52
CA PRO A 212 29.33 9.93 17.50
C PRO A 212 30.70 9.27 17.36
N THR A 213 31.73 10.07 17.02
CA THR A 213 33.11 9.61 17.01
C THR A 213 33.68 9.68 18.43
N PHE A 214 34.09 8.55 18.97
CA PHE A 214 34.79 8.49 20.25
C PHE A 214 36.30 8.55 20.00
N ASN A 215 36.92 9.67 20.38
CA ASN A 215 38.38 9.83 20.44
C ASN A 215 38.96 9.16 21.70
#